data_AF-A0A9W6AXH6-F1
#
_entry.id   AF-A0A9W6AXH6-F1
#
_cell.length_a   1.000
_cell.length_b   1.000
_cell.length_c   1.000
_cell.angle_alpha   90.00
_cell.angle_beta   90.00
_cell.angle_gamma   90.00
#
_symmetry.space_group_name_H-M   'P 1'
#
loop_
_entity.id
_entity.type
_entity.pdbx_description
1 polymer ?
#
loop_
_entity_poly.entity_id
_entity_poly.type
_entity_poly.pdbx_seq_one_letter_code
_entity_poly.pdbx_strand_id
1 'polypeptide(L)'
;MSSLAPGTTLQGTSWNYRILNPVVGDSTHSSTVYTAEVIPHENARHAPQAPKSALIKASPPGAVTALENMKRERQVYRLPGVTSSACFRKMYDEIDSSTIALEWLDTTLAEVKYQSSMRIYSLIVTVMRAALTSCVVLEGYGCVNMGTKFLS
;
A
#
# COMPACT_ATOMS: atom_id res chain seq x y z
N MET A 1 -8.86 -10.22 -20.67
CA MET A 1 -8.28 -9.20 -19.77
C MET A 1 -9.43 -8.48 -19.11
N SER A 2 -9.48 -8.43 -17.78
CA SER A 2 -10.33 -7.45 -17.11
C SER A 2 -9.40 -6.60 -16.26
N SER A 3 -8.87 -5.53 -16.86
CA SER A 3 -8.33 -4.43 -16.08
C SER A 3 -9.49 -3.81 -15.29
N LEU A 4 -9.24 -3.42 -14.04
CA LEU A 4 -10.24 -2.69 -13.26
C LEU A 4 -10.49 -1.36 -13.95
N ALA A 5 -11.69 -1.18 -14.51
CA ALA A 5 -12.03 0.03 -15.24
C ALA A 5 -12.32 1.18 -14.25
N PRO A 6 -11.88 2.41 -14.54
CA PRO A 6 -12.31 3.61 -13.81
C PRO A 6 -13.84 3.65 -13.63
N GLY A 7 -14.30 4.04 -12.44
CA GLY A 7 -15.70 4.05 -12.04
C GLY A 7 -16.23 2.73 -11.46
N THR A 8 -15.52 1.61 -11.66
CA THR A 8 -15.89 0.33 -11.04
C THR A 8 -15.80 0.43 -9.53
N THR A 9 -16.82 -0.06 -8.82
CA THR A 9 -16.81 -0.11 -7.34
C THR A 9 -16.54 -1.52 -6.87
N LEU A 10 -15.46 -1.70 -6.10
CA LEU A 10 -15.12 -2.93 -5.42
C LEU A 10 -15.73 -2.94 -4.02
N GLN A 11 -16.27 -4.09 -3.61
CA GLN A 11 -16.81 -4.29 -2.28
C GLN A 11 -15.70 -4.84 -1.38
N GLY A 12 -15.28 -4.07 -0.40
CA GLY A 12 -14.39 -4.54 0.67
C GLY A 12 -15.15 -4.91 1.93
N THR A 13 -14.42 -5.46 2.90
CA THR A 13 -14.98 -5.83 4.20
C THR A 13 -15.27 -4.58 5.03
N SER A 14 -14.36 -3.61 5.01
CA SER A 14 -14.46 -2.37 5.80
C SER A 14 -15.16 -1.25 5.03
N TRP A 15 -14.86 -1.12 3.74
CA TRP A 15 -15.36 -0.05 2.89
C TRP A 15 -15.59 -0.51 1.45
N ASN A 16 -16.28 0.33 0.67
CA ASN A 16 -16.35 0.20 -0.77
C ASN A 16 -15.28 1.07 -1.43
N TYR A 17 -14.74 0.64 -2.57
CA TYR A 17 -13.65 1.31 -3.26
C TYR A 17 -14.01 1.59 -4.71
N ARG A 18 -14.19 2.86 -5.06
CA ARG A 18 -14.44 3.26 -6.44
C ARG A 18 -13.12 3.54 -7.13
N ILE A 19 -12.79 2.75 -8.14
CA ILE A 19 -11.58 2.90 -8.94
C ILE A 19 -11.57 4.25 -9.64
N LEU A 20 -10.49 5.00 -9.49
CA LEU A 20 -10.27 6.28 -10.15
C LEU A 20 -9.29 6.07 -11.31
N ASN A 21 -8.01 6.34 -11.09
CA ASN A 21 -6.99 6.31 -12.14
C ASN A 21 -5.95 5.21 -11.88
N PRO A 22 -5.43 4.54 -12.92
CA PRO A 22 -4.25 3.71 -12.77
C PRO A 22 -3.06 4.54 -12.29
N VAL A 23 -2.28 3.99 -11.37
CA VAL A 23 -1.01 4.59 -10.93
C VAL A 23 0.07 4.11 -11.88
N VAL A 24 0.69 5.05 -12.59
CA VAL A 24 1.81 4.74 -13.47
C VAL A 24 3.04 4.49 -12.62
N GLY A 25 3.44 3.22 -12.51
CA GLY A 25 4.71 2.83 -11.88
C GLY A 25 5.87 2.84 -12.88
N ASP A 26 7.03 2.33 -12.45
CA ASP A 26 8.24 2.21 -13.27
C ASP A 26 8.19 1.06 -14.31
N SER A 27 7.00 0.51 -14.58
CA SER A 27 6.72 -0.64 -15.46
C SER A 27 7.40 -1.98 -15.08
N THR A 28 8.13 -2.04 -13.96
CA THR A 28 8.84 -3.26 -13.53
C THR A 28 7.97 -4.19 -12.68
N HIS A 29 6.81 -3.70 -12.23
CA HIS A 29 5.92 -4.44 -11.34
C HIS A 29 4.98 -5.38 -12.10
N SER A 30 4.86 -6.61 -11.60
CA SER A 30 3.94 -7.64 -12.12
C SER A 30 2.48 -7.44 -11.70
N SER A 31 2.17 -6.37 -10.96
CA SER A 31 0.82 -6.05 -10.46
C SER A 31 0.39 -4.70 -11.01
N THR A 32 -0.92 -4.54 -11.25
CA THR A 32 -1.52 -3.26 -11.59
C THR A 32 -1.94 -2.53 -10.32
N VAL A 33 -1.83 -1.20 -10.33
CA VAL A 33 -2.12 -0.36 -9.18
C VAL A 33 -3.05 0.76 -9.60
N TYR A 34 -4.02 1.09 -8.76
CA TYR A 34 -5.01 2.14 -9.00
C TYR A 34 -5.18 3.01 -7.75
N THR A 35 -5.48 4.27 -7.97
CA THR A 35 -6.10 5.11 -6.94
C THR A 35 -7.57 4.78 -6.85
N ALA A 36 -8.14 4.83 -5.65
CA ALA A 36 -9.56 4.65 -5.43
C ALA A 36 -10.09 5.64 -4.39
N GLU A 37 -11.31 6.09 -4.59
CA GLU A 37 -12.11 6.78 -3.59
C GLU A 37 -12.69 5.73 -2.62
N VAL A 38 -12.61 6.01 -1.32
CA VAL A 38 -13.16 5.14 -0.28
C VAL A 38 -14.57 5.62 0.06
N ILE A 39 -15.53 4.71 -0.03
CA ILE A 39 -16.94 4.96 0.19
C ILE A 39 -17.35 4.23 1.48
N PRO A 40 -17.72 4.96 2.56
CA PRO A 40 -18.22 4.37 3.79
C PRO A 40 -19.47 3.53 3.55
N HIS A 41 -19.61 2.40 4.25
CA HIS A 41 -20.87 1.67 4.28
C HIS A 41 -21.93 2.46 5.06
N GLU A 42 -23.17 2.46 4.60
CA GLU A 42 -24.27 3.26 5.17
C GLU A 42 -24.56 2.96 6.65
N ASN A 43 -24.16 1.78 7.14
CA ASN A 43 -24.40 1.32 8.52
C ASN A 43 -23.22 1.54 9.48
N ALA A 44 -22.19 2.29 9.07
CA ALA A 44 -20.94 2.48 9.81
C ALA A 44 -21.02 3.44 11.03
N ARG A 45 -22.14 3.45 11.77
CA ARG A 45 -22.38 4.37 12.90
C ARG A 45 -21.35 4.26 14.05
N HIS A 46 -20.56 3.18 14.06
CA HIS A 46 -19.48 2.94 15.03
C HIS A 46 -18.13 2.60 14.38
N ALA A 47 -18.00 2.77 13.06
CA ALA A 47 -16.74 2.48 12.39
C ALA A 47 -15.74 3.65 12.57
N PRO A 48 -14.42 3.36 12.54
CA PRO A 48 -13.41 4.41 12.41
C PRO A 48 -13.75 5.33 11.23
N GLN A 49 -13.45 6.63 11.35
CA GLN A 49 -13.62 7.56 10.25
C GLN A 49 -12.91 7.01 9.01
N ALA A 50 -13.68 6.82 7.93
CA ALA A 50 -13.13 6.24 6.71
C ALA A 50 -12.03 7.15 6.15
N PRO A 51 -10.90 6.57 5.67
CA PRO A 51 -9.94 7.33 4.90
C PRO A 51 -10.63 7.88 3.63
N LYS A 52 -10.10 8.96 3.04
CA LYS A 52 -10.67 9.52 1.80
C LYS A 52 -10.31 8.70 0.56
N SER A 53 -9.11 8.15 0.57
CA SER A 53 -8.50 7.49 -0.60
C SER A 53 -7.80 6.20 -0.19
N ALA A 54 -7.72 5.28 -1.15
CA ALA A 54 -6.99 4.03 -1.04
C ALA A 54 -6.18 3.76 -2.32
N LEU A 55 -5.18 2.92 -2.17
CA LEU A 55 -4.43 2.33 -3.26
C LEU A 55 -4.92 0.90 -3.48
N ILE A 56 -5.46 0.60 -4.65
CA ILE A 56 -5.88 -0.76 -5.03
C ILE A 56 -4.74 -1.41 -5.79
N LYS A 57 -4.24 -2.54 -5.27
CA LYS A 57 -3.25 -3.37 -5.94
C LYS A 57 -3.90 -4.67 -6.38
N ALA A 58 -3.80 -4.99 -7.67
CA ALA A 58 -4.39 -6.16 -8.27
C ALA A 58 -3.35 -6.98 -9.04
N SER A 59 -3.40 -8.30 -8.90
CA SER A 59 -2.62 -9.22 -9.73
C SER A 59 -3.32 -9.46 -11.07
N PRO A 60 -2.59 -9.48 -12.20
CA PRO A 60 -3.18 -9.75 -13.51
C PRO A 60 -3.83 -11.14 -13.55
N PRO A 61 -4.96 -11.29 -14.27
CA PRO A 61 -5.59 -12.59 -14.47
C PRO A 61 -4.63 -13.60 -15.11
N GLY A 62 -4.58 -14.82 -14.58
CA GLY A 62 -3.75 -15.91 -15.13
C GLY A 62 -2.25 -15.83 -14.83
N ALA A 63 -1.77 -14.77 -14.18
CA ALA A 63 -0.36 -14.65 -13.79
C ALA A 63 -0.10 -15.36 -12.45
N VAL A 64 0.19 -16.67 -12.50
CA VAL A 64 0.42 -17.52 -11.31
C VAL A 64 1.46 -16.92 -10.35
N THR A 65 2.60 -16.46 -10.90
CA THR A 65 3.66 -15.83 -10.09
C THR A 65 3.18 -14.54 -9.41
N ALA A 66 2.35 -13.73 -10.07
CA ALA A 66 1.81 -12.51 -9.48
C ALA A 66 0.79 -12.82 -8.37
N LEU A 67 0.03 -13.90 -8.51
CA LEU A 67 -0.90 -14.36 -7.48
C LEU A 67 -0.16 -14.86 -6.23
N GLU A 68 0.91 -15.65 -6.39
CA GLU A 68 1.75 -16.08 -5.27
C GLU A 68 2.48 -14.91 -4.60
N ASN A 69 2.93 -13.91 -5.38
CA ASN A 69 3.47 -12.67 -4.84
C ASN A 69 2.43 -11.91 -4.00
N MET A 70 1.20 -11.78 -4.50
CA MET A 70 0.10 -11.14 -3.77
C MET A 70 -0.24 -11.89 -2.48
N LYS A 71 -0.23 -13.23 -2.52
CA LYS A 71 -0.43 -14.07 -1.33
C LYS A 71 0.64 -13.80 -0.28
N ARG A 72 1.92 -13.77 -0.67
CA ARG A 72 3.04 -13.45 0.24
C ARG A 72 2.92 -12.05 0.81
N GLU A 73 2.60 -11.06 -0.03
CA GLU A 73 2.43 -9.67 0.40
C GLU A 73 1.30 -9.52 1.43
N ARG A 74 0.15 -10.17 1.20
CA ARG A 74 -0.96 -10.22 2.18
C ARG A 74 -0.57 -10.84 3.51
N GLN A 75 0.22 -11.92 3.47
CA GLN A 75 0.72 -12.55 4.69
C GLN A 75 1.61 -11.61 5.50
N VAL A 76 2.50 -10.87 4.84
CA VAL A 76 3.37 -9.88 5.50
C VAL A 76 2.54 -8.77 6.13
N TYR A 77 1.56 -8.21 5.40
CA TYR A 77 0.69 -7.17 5.96
C TYR A 77 -0.16 -7.62 7.14
N ARG A 78 -0.32 -8.93 7.38
CA ARG A 78 -1.04 -9.49 8.53
C ARG A 78 -0.16 -9.72 9.76
N LEU A 79 1.17 -9.59 9.63
CA LEU A 79 2.06 -9.76 10.78
C LEU A 79 1.77 -8.69 11.84
N PRO A 80 1.63 -9.05 13.14
CA PRO A 80 1.25 -8.09 14.18
C PRO A 80 2.15 -6.86 14.28
N GLY A 81 3.47 -7.02 14.12
CA GLY A 81 4.40 -5.89 14.12
C GLY A 81 4.28 -5.01 12.87
N VAL A 82 3.86 -5.57 11.74
CA VAL A 82 3.62 -4.82 10.50
C VAL A 82 2.30 -4.04 10.58
N THR A 83 1.23 -4.67 11.06
CA THR A 83 -0.10 -4.02 11.17
C THR A 83 -0.13 -2.89 12.19
N SER A 84 0.64 -3.00 13.28
CA SER A 84 0.62 -2.04 14.38
C SER A 84 1.63 -0.90 14.22
N SER A 85 2.64 -1.04 13.37
CA SER A 85 3.72 -0.05 13.22
C SER A 85 3.38 1.02 12.19
N ALA A 86 3.65 2.28 12.54
CA ALA A 86 3.50 3.41 11.63
C ALA A 86 4.55 3.44 10.50
N CYS A 87 5.56 2.56 10.55
CA CYS A 87 6.61 2.50 9.53
C CYS A 87 6.19 1.68 8.29
N PHE A 88 5.05 1.00 8.35
CA PHE A 88 4.49 0.26 7.22
C PHE A 88 3.20 0.91 6.77
N ARG A 89 2.98 0.88 5.45
CA ARG A 89 1.69 1.24 4.86
C ARG A 89 0.61 0.31 5.41
N LYS A 90 -0.55 0.85 5.76
CA LYS A 90 -1.66 0.01 6.24
C LYS A 90 -2.31 -0.76 5.10
N MET A 91 -2.70 -2.02 5.37
CA MET A 91 -3.66 -2.75 4.54
C MET A 91 -5.06 -2.49 5.09
N TYR A 92 -5.93 -1.89 4.29
CA TYR A 92 -7.30 -1.59 4.67
C TYR A 92 -8.19 -2.81 4.54
N ASP A 93 -8.17 -3.48 3.38
CA ASP A 93 -8.98 -4.67 3.12
C ASP A 93 -8.25 -5.66 2.20
N GLU A 94 -8.54 -6.93 2.41
CA GLU A 94 -8.41 -7.96 1.37
C GLU A 94 -9.75 -8.03 0.64
N ILE A 95 -9.78 -7.63 -0.64
CA ILE A 95 -11.00 -7.63 -1.44
C ILE A 95 -11.24 -9.03 -2.01
N ASP A 96 -10.20 -9.65 -2.56
CA ASP A 96 -10.22 -11.03 -3.04
C ASP A 96 -8.81 -11.66 -3.03
N SER A 97 -8.68 -12.85 -3.61
CA SER A 97 -7.40 -13.58 -3.69
C SER A 97 -6.27 -12.83 -4.41
N SER A 98 -6.64 -11.95 -5.34
CA SER A 98 -5.77 -11.20 -6.25
C SER A 98 -5.76 -9.69 -6.01
N THR A 99 -6.62 -9.17 -5.14
CA THR A 99 -6.84 -7.73 -4.98
C THR A 99 -6.82 -7.32 -3.51
N ILE A 100 -6.04 -6.29 -3.20
CA ILE A 100 -5.98 -5.68 -1.87
C ILE A 100 -6.16 -4.16 -1.94
N ALA A 101 -6.73 -3.61 -0.88
CA ALA A 101 -6.79 -2.18 -0.63
C ALA A 101 -5.76 -1.79 0.42
N LEU A 102 -4.95 -0.79 0.09
CA LEU A 102 -3.87 -0.26 0.92
C LEU A 102 -4.08 1.23 1.17
N GLU A 103 -3.42 1.74 2.20
CA GLU A 103 -3.35 3.17 2.49
C GLU A 103 -2.72 3.95 1.32
N TRP A 104 -3.41 5.02 0.91
CA TRP A 104 -2.91 5.97 -0.05
C TRP A 104 -1.93 6.94 0.62
N LEU A 105 -0.77 7.15 0.01
CA LEU A 105 0.22 8.15 0.43
C LEU A 105 0.42 9.12 -0.74
N ASP A 106 0.27 10.41 -0.50
CA ASP A 106 0.25 11.45 -1.54
C ASP A 106 1.60 11.65 -2.25
N THR A 107 2.69 11.16 -1.67
CA THR A 107 4.04 11.29 -2.23
C THR A 107 4.92 10.10 -1.91
N THR A 108 5.89 9.84 -2.78
CA THR A 108 6.98 8.89 -2.57
C THR A 108 8.29 9.62 -2.25
N LEU A 109 9.22 8.94 -1.59
CA LEU A 109 10.53 9.52 -1.29
C LEU A 109 11.30 9.96 -2.56
N ALA A 110 11.08 9.28 -3.69
CA ALA A 110 11.70 9.60 -4.97
C ALA A 110 11.22 10.94 -5.57
N GLU A 111 10.01 11.39 -5.21
CA GLU A 111 9.45 12.67 -5.68
C GLU A 111 9.89 13.85 -4.80
N VAL A 112 10.41 13.57 -3.60
CA VAL A 112 10.87 14.61 -2.68
C VAL A 112 12.18 15.20 -3.19
N LYS A 113 12.11 16.43 -3.70
CA LYS A 113 13.29 17.17 -4.15
C LYS A 113 14.19 17.54 -2.97
N TYR A 114 15.46 17.20 -3.06
CA TYR A 114 16.45 17.63 -2.07
C TYR A 114 16.61 19.16 -2.10
N GLN A 115 16.53 19.79 -0.93
CA GLN A 115 16.81 21.21 -0.75
C GLN A 115 17.55 21.42 0.57
N SER A 116 18.77 21.95 0.53
CA SER A 116 19.61 22.17 1.72
C SER A 116 18.95 23.12 2.71
N SER A 117 18.25 22.57 3.69
CA SER A 117 17.49 23.29 4.71
C SER A 117 17.37 22.44 5.96
N MET A 118 17.15 23.06 7.13
CA MET A 118 16.92 22.30 8.37
C MET A 118 15.75 21.30 8.26
N ARG A 119 14.75 21.62 7.43
CA ARG A 119 13.59 20.75 7.18
C ARG A 119 13.98 19.47 6.44
N ILE A 120 14.87 19.53 5.44
CA ILE A 120 15.28 18.33 4.71
C ILE A 120 16.08 17.38 5.61
N TYR A 121 16.94 17.89 6.48
CA TYR A 121 17.70 17.05 7.41
C TYR A 121 16.79 16.37 8.42
N SER A 122 15.80 17.09 8.96
CA SER A 122 14.79 16.49 9.84
C SER A 122 13.99 15.39 9.13
N LEU A 123 13.61 15.60 7.87
CA LEU A 123 12.94 14.59 7.06
C LEU A 123 13.84 13.36 6.85
N ILE A 124 15.10 13.55 6.46
CA ILE A 124 16.08 12.46 6.28
C ILE A 124 16.22 11.63 7.55
N VAL A 125 16.40 12.28 8.71
CA VAL A 125 16.49 11.58 10.01
C VAL A 125 15.22 10.80 10.32
N THR A 126 14.05 11.36 10.03
CA THR A 126 12.75 10.69 10.25
C THR A 126 12.60 9.47 9.36
N VAL A 127 12.95 9.59 8.07
CA VAL A 127 12.93 8.48 7.10
C VAL A 127 13.90 7.38 7.52
N MET A 128 15.13 7.72 7.88
CA MET A 128 16.12 6.74 8.34
C MET A 128 15.64 6.01 9.61
N ARG A 129 15.05 6.73 10.56
CA ARG A 129 14.50 6.13 11.79
C ARG A 129 13.36 5.15 11.46
N ALA A 130 12.43 5.56 10.59
CA ALA A 130 11.32 4.70 10.17
C ALA A 130 11.82 3.44 9.43
N ALA A 131 12.78 3.61 8.52
CA ALA A 131 13.43 2.52 7.80
C ALA A 131 14.08 1.51 8.75
N LEU A 132 14.94 1.96 9.66
CA LEU A 132 15.60 1.09 10.63
C LEU A 132 14.60 0.39 11.55
N THR A 133 13.57 1.10 12.01
CA THR A 133 12.51 0.51 12.83
C THR A 133 11.77 -0.58 12.05
N SER A 134 11.50 -0.37 10.77
CA SER A 134 10.88 -1.38 9.91
C SER A 134 11.77 -2.62 9.75
N CYS A 135 13.09 -2.45 9.64
CA CYS A 135 14.02 -3.58 9.56
C CYS A 135 13.98 -4.44 10.83
N VAL A 136 14.00 -3.81 12.01
CA VAL A 136 13.92 -4.52 13.30
C VAL A 136 12.60 -5.31 13.41
N VAL A 137 11.48 -4.72 12.97
CA VAL A 137 10.20 -5.42 12.96
C VAL A 137 10.24 -6.64 12.04
N LEU A 138 10.76 -6.50 10.81
CA LEU A 138 10.82 -7.60 9.86
C LEU A 138 11.79 -8.70 10.31
N GLU A 139 12.93 -8.33 10.89
CA GLU A 139 13.90 -9.28 11.45
C GLU A 139 13.26 -10.16 12.54
N GLY A 140 12.40 -9.59 13.39
CA GLY A 140 11.65 -10.33 14.40
C GLY A 140 10.73 -11.43 13.83
N TYR A 141 10.42 -11.39 12.54
CA TYR A 141 9.66 -12.41 11.81
C TYR A 141 10.51 -13.21 10.82
N GLY A 142 11.84 -13.06 10.83
CA GLY A 142 12.73 -13.69 9.85
C GLY A 142 12.50 -13.20 8.42
N CYS A 143 11.93 -12.01 8.25
CA CYS A 143 11.61 -11.40 6.96
C CYS A 143 12.66 -10.34 6.58
N VAL A 144 12.88 -10.16 5.28
CA VAL A 144 13.78 -9.12 4.74
C VAL A 144 13.05 -8.36 3.63
N ASN A 145 13.14 -7.02 3.66
CA ASN A 145 12.61 -6.19 2.58
C ASN A 145 13.62 -6.08 1.43
N MET A 146 13.47 -6.94 0.43
CA MET A 146 14.33 -6.97 -0.77
C MET A 146 14.05 -5.84 -1.77
N GLY A 147 13.00 -5.03 -1.55
CA GLY A 147 12.56 -3.98 -2.48
C GLY A 147 12.93 -2.56 -2.06
N THR A 148 13.70 -2.38 -0.98
CA THR A 148 13.97 -1.05 -0.43
C THR A 148 14.90 -0.24 -1.34
N LYS A 149 14.44 0.91 -1.84
CA LYS A 149 15.22 1.86 -2.64
C LYS A 149 15.29 3.19 -1.89
N PHE A 150 16.47 3.64 -1.48
CA PHE A 150 16.62 4.88 -0.68
C PHE A 150 17.07 6.10 -1.48
N LEU A 151 17.80 5.92 -2.57
CA LEU A 151 18.38 6.99 -3.38
C LEU A 151 18.64 6.46 -4.79
N SER A 152 18.32 7.24 -5.82
CA SER A 152 18.80 7.07 -7.20
C SER A 152 19.51 8.33 -7.63
#